data_AF-A0A9Q3ELG6-F1
#
_entry.id   AF-A0A9Q3ELG6-F1
#
_cell.length_a   1.000
_cell.length_b   1.000
_cell.length_c   1.000
_cell.angle_alpha   90.00
_cell.angle_beta   90.00
_cell.angle_gamma   90.00
#
_symmetry.space_group_name_H-M   'P 1'
#
loop_
_entity.id
_entity.type
_entity.pdbx_description
1 polymer ?
#
loop_
_entity_poly.entity_id
_entity_poly.type
_entity_poly.pdbx_seq_one_letter_code
_entity_poly.pdbx_strand_id
1 'polypeptide(L)'
;MPWKTSQLGQKLEGIGINPPMDNKTSWKPIPKPNKPHDKAPLKCSKIEKMKEELIKILLQYREAFASDNEPLGAIKGHEVEIMLDVERPYPPLLRRPAYPVSPRAREAS
;
A
#
# COMPACT_ATOMS: atom_id res chain seq x y z
N MET A 1 -47.27 10.46 -12.13
CA MET A 1 -46.52 11.56 -11.48
C MET A 1 -45.04 11.38 -11.81
N PRO A 2 -44.42 12.28 -12.59
CA PRO A 2 -43.02 12.17 -12.98
C PRO A 2 -42.10 12.85 -11.97
N TRP A 3 -41.00 12.19 -11.62
CA TRP A 3 -39.90 12.75 -10.82
C TRP A 3 -38.93 13.50 -11.75
N LYS A 4 -38.48 14.69 -11.32
CA LYS A 4 -37.58 15.56 -12.08
C LYS A 4 -36.11 15.22 -11.79
N THR A 5 -35.26 15.28 -12.81
CA THR A 5 -33.79 15.33 -12.73
C THR A 5 -33.28 16.77 -12.70
N SER A 6 -32.42 17.09 -11.73
CA SER A 6 -31.46 18.21 -11.70
C SER A 6 -30.83 18.23 -10.29
N GLN A 7 -29.52 18.31 -10.05
CA GLN A 7 -28.45 18.93 -10.82
C GLN A 7 -27.12 18.19 -10.60
N LEU A 8 -26.28 18.24 -11.65
CA LEU A 8 -24.85 18.06 -11.57
C LEU A 8 -24.23 19.00 -10.52
N GLY A 9 -23.21 18.50 -9.84
CA GLY A 9 -22.10 19.31 -9.35
C GLY A 9 -22.13 19.59 -7.86
N GLN A 10 -21.59 18.68 -7.05
CA GLN A 10 -20.81 19.09 -5.88
C GLN A 10 -19.48 18.33 -5.83
N LYS A 11 -18.44 19.15 -5.87
CA LYS A 11 -17.01 18.88 -5.74
C LYS A 11 -16.77 18.17 -4.40
N LEU A 12 -16.26 16.93 -4.43
CA LEU A 12 -15.76 16.25 -3.23
C LEU A 12 -14.42 16.89 -2.84
N GLU A 13 -14.46 18.00 -2.10
CA GLU A 13 -13.30 18.48 -1.36
C GLU A 13 -13.30 17.89 0.03
N GLY A 14 -12.26 17.09 0.30
CA GLY A 14 -11.60 16.89 1.59
C GLY A 14 -12.48 16.80 2.84
N ILE A 15 -12.70 15.58 3.32
CA ILE A 15 -13.03 15.33 4.72
C ILE A 15 -11.76 15.65 5.54
N GLY A 16 -11.54 16.94 5.81
CA GLY A 16 -10.58 17.42 6.79
C GLY A 16 -11.26 17.45 8.15
N ILE A 17 -11.10 16.39 8.94
CA ILE A 17 -11.49 16.40 10.35
C ILE A 17 -10.58 17.41 11.05
N ASN A 18 -11.06 18.63 11.29
CA ASN A 18 -10.40 19.54 12.22
C ASN A 18 -10.83 19.14 13.64
N PRO A 19 -9.90 18.74 14.54
CA PRO A 19 -10.24 18.50 15.93
C PRO A 19 -10.64 19.82 16.62
N PRO A 20 -11.50 19.76 17.66
CA PRO A 20 -11.93 20.95 18.39
C PRO A 20 -10.71 21.57 19.10
N MET A 21 -10.45 22.84 18.85
CA MET A 21 -9.30 23.57 19.40
C MET A 21 -9.70 24.44 20.58
N ASP A 22 -9.03 24.24 21.71
CA ASP A 22 -9.05 25.12 22.87
C ASP A 22 -8.39 26.47 22.52
N ASN A 23 -9.01 27.55 22.97
CA ASN A 23 -8.71 28.95 22.60
C ASN A 23 -7.36 29.52 23.10
N LYS A 24 -6.39 28.68 23.46
CA LYS A 24 -5.11 29.11 24.06
C LYS A 24 -3.87 28.84 23.20
N THR A 25 -4.01 28.26 22.02
CA THR A 25 -2.87 28.01 21.12
C THR A 25 -2.79 29.11 20.07
N SER A 26 -1.92 30.10 20.30
CA SER A 26 -1.55 31.07 19.27
C SER A 26 -0.92 30.33 18.08
N TRP A 27 -1.57 30.40 16.93
CA TRP A 27 -1.03 29.90 15.67
C TRP A 27 0.29 30.59 15.37
N LYS A 28 1.41 29.85 15.44
CA LYS A 28 2.67 30.30 14.86
C LYS A 28 2.71 29.85 13.39
N PRO A 29 2.95 30.76 12.43
CA PRO A 29 3.07 30.39 11.03
C PRO A 29 4.21 29.37 10.85
N ILE A 30 3.99 28.37 10.00
CA ILE A 30 5.04 27.42 9.60
C ILE A 30 6.14 28.24 8.89
N PRO A 31 7.42 28.13 9.30
CA PRO A 31 8.50 28.79 8.59
C PRO A 31 8.53 28.31 7.14
N LYS A 32 8.59 29.25 6.19
CA LYS A 32 8.67 28.92 4.78
C LYS A 32 9.89 28.03 4.53
N PRO A 33 9.80 27.02 3.65
CA PRO A 33 10.96 26.21 3.31
C PRO A 33 12.08 27.13 2.80
N ASN A 34 13.30 26.89 3.30
CA ASN A 34 14.48 27.63 2.88
C ASN A 34 14.65 27.55 1.35
N LYS A 35 15.27 28.59 0.77
CA LYS A 35 15.58 28.72 -0.66
C LYS A 35 16.16 27.41 -1.24
N PRO A 36 15.94 27.12 -2.55
CA PRO A 36 16.52 25.96 -3.18
C PRO A 36 18.02 25.95 -2.91
N HIS A 37 18.50 24.95 -2.19
CA HIS A 37 19.92 24.72 -2.04
C HIS A 37 20.48 24.55 -3.44
N ASP A 38 21.31 25.50 -3.88
CA ASP A 38 22.19 25.31 -5.02
C ASP A 38 22.88 23.97 -4.77
N LYS A 39 22.59 22.98 -5.62
CA LYS A 39 23.13 21.63 -5.46
C LYS A 39 24.63 21.75 -5.69
N ALA A 40 25.38 21.95 -4.62
CA ALA A 40 26.82 21.86 -4.66
C ALA A 40 27.17 20.52 -5.34
N PRO A 41 28.09 20.51 -6.32
CA PRO A 41 28.48 19.27 -6.97
C PRO A 41 28.91 18.29 -5.88
N LEU A 42 28.21 17.16 -5.81
CA LEU A 42 28.52 16.09 -4.86
C LEU A 42 29.99 15.74 -5.05
N LYS A 43 30.82 15.94 -4.02
CA LYS A 43 32.24 15.55 -4.07
C LYS A 43 32.35 14.05 -4.30
N CYS A 44 32.68 13.66 -5.52
CA CYS A 44 32.67 12.27 -6.00
C CYS A 44 33.61 11.34 -5.22
N SER A 45 34.71 11.85 -4.65
CA SER A 45 35.68 11.05 -3.89
C SER A 45 35.13 10.42 -2.61
N LYS A 46 34.08 11.00 -2.03
CA LYS A 46 33.39 10.41 -0.87
C LYS A 46 32.43 9.30 -1.29
N ILE A 47 31.87 9.40 -2.49
CA ILE A 47 30.94 8.42 -3.07
C ILE A 47 31.68 7.14 -3.47
N GLU A 48 32.91 7.25 -3.96
CA GLU A 48 33.77 6.11 -4.32
C GLU A 48 34.10 5.25 -3.10
N LYS A 49 34.53 5.86 -1.99
CA LYS A 49 34.80 5.13 -0.74
C LYS A 49 33.55 4.44 -0.18
N MET A 50 32.41 5.13 -0.20
CA MET A 50 31.13 4.56 0.24
C MET A 50 30.69 3.40 -0.65
N LYS A 51 30.96 3.46 -1.97
CA LYS A 51 30.69 2.34 -2.88
C LYS A 51 31.52 1.12 -2.50
N GLU A 52 32.81 1.28 -2.20
CA GLU A 52 33.66 0.16 -1.80
C GLU A 52 33.19 -0.48 -0.49
N GLU A 53 32.81 0.33 0.50
CA GLU A 53 32.25 -0.16 1.76
C GLU A 53 30.91 -0.89 1.54
N LEU A 54 30.04 -0.33 0.70
CA LEU A 54 28.78 -0.96 0.34
C LEU A 54 29.00 -2.33 -0.33
N ILE A 55 29.91 -2.40 -1.31
CA ILE A 55 30.23 -3.66 -2.00
C ILE A 55 30.74 -4.71 -1.01
N LYS A 56 31.60 -4.31 -0.06
CA LYS A 56 32.08 -5.22 1.00
C LYS A 56 30.93 -5.80 1.83
N ILE A 57 29.98 -4.95 2.25
CA ILE A 57 28.82 -5.38 3.04
C ILE A 57 27.93 -6.31 2.21
N LEU A 58 27.62 -5.96 0.96
CA LEU A 58 26.78 -6.77 0.09
C LEU A 58 27.40 -8.16 -0.15
N LEU A 59 28.71 -8.24 -0.34
CA LEU A 59 29.43 -9.52 -0.48
C LEU A 59 29.49 -10.30 0.82
N GLN A 60 29.70 -9.62 1.95
CA GLN A 60 29.73 -10.24 3.27
C GLN A 60 28.41 -10.92 3.61
N TYR A 61 27.28 -10.33 3.23
CA TYR A 61 25.94 -10.85 3.49
C TYR A 61 25.25 -11.41 2.24
N ARG A 62 26.01 -11.94 1.27
CA ARG A 62 25.46 -12.42 -0.01
C ARG A 62 24.32 -13.44 0.15
N GLU A 63 24.36 -14.25 1.19
CA GLU A 63 23.39 -15.31 1.49
C GLU A 63 22.06 -14.76 2.04
N ALA A 64 22.04 -13.52 2.51
CA ALA A 64 20.81 -12.85 2.92
C ALA A 64 19.98 -12.34 1.72
N PHE A 65 20.55 -12.37 0.51
CA PHE A 65 19.89 -11.93 -0.71
C PHE A 65 19.44 -13.14 -1.53
N ALA A 66 18.30 -13.00 -2.21
CA ALA A 66 17.85 -14.00 -3.17
C ALA A 66 18.83 -14.10 -4.34
N SER A 67 19.18 -15.33 -4.72
CA SER A 67 19.91 -15.65 -5.94
C SER A 67 18.99 -16.41 -6.89
N ASP A 68 19.36 -16.51 -8.17
CA ASP A 68 18.60 -17.30 -9.16
C ASP A 68 18.48 -18.77 -8.75
N ASN A 69 19.48 -19.29 -8.02
CA ASN A 69 19.48 -20.66 -7.51
C ASN A 69 18.79 -20.80 -6.14
N GLU A 70 18.64 -19.69 -5.40
CA GLU A 70 18.10 -19.66 -4.03
C GLU A 70 17.17 -18.45 -3.86
N PRO A 71 15.92 -18.55 -4.35
CA PRO A 71 14.96 -17.45 -4.27
C PRO A 71 14.47 -17.24 -2.84
N LEU A 72 14.14 -15.98 -2.52
CA LEU A 72 13.56 -15.62 -1.22
C LEU A 72 12.28 -16.42 -0.96
N GLY A 73 12.18 -17.05 0.21
CA GLY A 73 10.97 -17.77 0.63
C GLY A 73 10.99 -19.29 0.40
N ALA A 74 12.05 -19.86 -0.15
CA ALA A 74 12.27 -21.32 -0.17
C ALA A 74 12.74 -21.84 1.21
N ILE A 75 12.01 -21.50 2.28
CA ILE A 75 12.34 -21.92 3.64
C ILE A 75 12.04 -23.42 3.77
N LYS A 76 13.10 -24.24 3.75
CA LYS A 76 13.00 -25.68 3.97
C LYS A 76 12.33 -25.97 5.32
N GLY A 77 11.36 -26.88 5.34
CA GLY A 77 10.65 -27.28 6.56
C GLY A 77 9.48 -26.38 6.98
N HIS A 78 9.13 -25.35 6.20
CA HIS A 78 7.91 -24.55 6.37
C HIS A 78 6.93 -24.75 5.21
N GLU A 79 6.90 -25.97 4.68
CA GLU A 79 5.93 -26.34 3.66
C GLU A 79 4.53 -26.37 4.29
N VAL A 80 3.58 -25.67 3.68
CA VAL A 80 2.20 -25.63 4.15
C VAL A 80 1.38 -26.58 3.29
N GLU A 81 0.88 -27.65 3.92
CA GLU A 81 -0.14 -28.50 3.30
C GLU A 81 -1.50 -27.83 3.43
N ILE A 82 -1.99 -27.24 2.33
CA ILE A 82 -3.31 -26.64 2.26
C ILE A 82 -4.29 -27.71 1.78
N MET A 83 -4.98 -28.34 2.72
CA MET A 83 -6.10 -29.23 2.39
C MET A 83 -7.35 -28.39 2.12
N LEU A 84 -7.98 -28.63 0.96
CA LEU A 84 -9.28 -28.05 0.65
C LEU A 84 -10.36 -29.02 1.10
N ASP A 85 -11.12 -28.63 2.11
CA ASP A 85 -12.30 -29.39 2.51
C ASP A 85 -13.34 -29.33 1.39
N VAL A 86 -13.58 -30.47 0.74
CA VAL A 86 -14.65 -30.64 -0.26
C VAL A 86 -16.02 -30.74 0.42
N GLU A 87 -16.03 -30.95 1.74
CA GLU A 87 -17.24 -30.98 2.52
C GLU A 87 -17.84 -29.58 2.64
N ARG A 88 -19.12 -29.46 2.26
CA ARG A 88 -19.80 -28.18 2.39
C ARG A 88 -19.95 -27.88 3.88
N PRO A 89 -19.51 -26.70 4.37
CA PRO A 89 -19.41 -26.40 5.80
C PRO A 89 -20.76 -26.39 6.53
N TYR A 90 -21.87 -26.40 5.78
CA TYR A 90 -23.21 -26.38 6.34
C TYR A 90 -24.12 -27.44 5.69
N PRO A 91 -24.97 -28.10 6.50
CA PRO A 91 -25.98 -29.03 5.99
C PRO A 91 -26.91 -28.33 4.98
N PRO A 92 -27.52 -29.06 4.04
CA PRO A 92 -28.35 -28.49 2.97
C PRO A 92 -29.43 -27.52 3.45
N LEU A 93 -29.99 -27.77 4.64
CA LEU A 93 -31.03 -26.95 5.26
C LEU A 93 -30.59 -25.52 5.62
N LEU A 94 -29.29 -25.28 5.82
CA LEU A 94 -28.73 -23.97 6.16
C LEU A 94 -28.12 -23.25 4.95
N ARG A 95 -28.26 -23.83 3.75
CA ARG A 95 -27.74 -23.22 2.52
C ARG A 95 -28.63 -22.05 2.15
N ARG A 96 -28.03 -20.85 2.14
CA ARG A 96 -28.65 -19.70 1.51
C ARG A 96 -28.69 -19.92 -0.01
N PRO A 97 -29.72 -19.44 -0.72
CA PRO A 97 -29.68 -19.39 -2.18
C PRO A 97 -28.44 -18.61 -2.62
N ALA A 98 -27.94 -18.92 -3.82
CA ALA A 98 -26.84 -18.17 -4.40
C ALA A 98 -27.17 -16.67 -4.36
N TYR A 99 -26.20 -15.85 -3.95
CA TYR A 99 -26.38 -14.40 -4.01
C TYR A 99 -26.74 -14.02 -5.45
N PRO A 100 -27.67 -13.08 -5.64
CA PRO A 100 -28.02 -12.62 -6.97
C PRO A 100 -26.77 -12.10 -7.69
N VAL A 101 -26.70 -12.38 -8.98
CA VAL A 101 -25.60 -11.96 -9.85
C VAL A 101 -25.41 -10.44 -9.73
N SER A 102 -24.15 -10.00 -9.60
CA SER A 102 -23.85 -8.59 -9.48
C SER A 102 -24.36 -7.81 -10.71
N PRO A 103 -24.72 -6.52 -10.58
CA PRO A 103 -25.20 -5.72 -11.71
C PRO A 103 -24.26 -5.76 -12.91
N ARG A 104 -22.95 -5.66 -12.65
CA ARG A 104 -21.89 -5.75 -13.68
C ARG A 104 -21.88 -7.09 -14.42
N ALA A 105 -22.20 -8.18 -13.73
CA ALA A 105 -22.25 -9.51 -14.34
C ALA A 105 -23.58 -9.79 -15.07
N ARG A 106 -24.67 -9.07 -14.74
CA ARG A 106 -25.95 -9.12 -15.48
C ARG A 106 -25.88 -8.38 -16.82
N GLU A 107 -25.07 -7.33 -16.91
CA GLU A 107 -24.89 -6.55 -18.15
C GLU A 107 -24.00 -7.25 -19.19
N ALA A 108 -23.19 -8.22 -18.77
CA ALA A 108 -22.26 -8.95 -19.61
C ALA A 108 -22.80 -10.28 -20.18
N SER A 109 -24.04 -10.65 -19.81
CA SER A 109 -24.71 -11.92 -20.17
C SER A 109 -25.79 -11.75 -21.22
#